data_AF-A0A832NMC2-F1
#
_entry.id   AF-A0A832NMC2-F1
#
_cell.length_a   1.000
_cell.length_b   1.000
_cell.length_c   1.000
_cell.angle_alpha   90.00
_cell.angle_beta   90.00
_cell.angle_gamma   90.00
#
_symmetry.space_group_name_H-M   'P 1'
#
loop_
_entity.id
_entity.type
_entity.pdbx_description
1 polymer ?
#
loop_
_entity_poly.entity_id
_entity_poly.type
_entity_poly.pdbx_seq_one_letter_code
_entity_poly.pdbx_strand_id
1 'polypeptide(L)'
;DLCASVQGAIVEVLVVKTLRVARRSRVSWVTASGGVTCNQSLRRELAAACAAEHLQLRLAEKVFCTDNAAMIGILAERKLAHGLPPTDLCADIAPGWALDQNLVLSQ
;
A
#
# COMPACT_ATOMS: atom_id res chain seq x y z
N ASP A 1 26.84 -6.82 9.83
CA ASP A 1 25.86 -6.78 10.93
C ASP A 1 25.03 -5.51 11.01
N LEU A 2 25.63 -4.31 10.96
CA LEU A 2 24.88 -3.04 11.07
C LEU A 2 23.69 -2.92 10.10
N CYS A 3 23.88 -3.10 8.80
CA CYS A 3 22.77 -2.98 7.84
C CYS A 3 21.68 -4.02 8.08
N ALA A 4 22.05 -5.23 8.49
CA ALA A 4 21.10 -6.31 8.75
C ALA A 4 20.28 -6.04 10.02
N SER A 5 20.91 -5.52 11.09
CA SER A 5 20.21 -5.15 12.32
C SER A 5 19.28 -3.96 12.12
N VAL A 6 19.72 -2.95 11.36
CA VAL A 6 18.87 -1.80 10.98
C VAL A 6 17.67 -2.27 10.16
N GLN A 7 17.89 -3.10 9.13
CA GLN A 7 16.79 -3.66 8.34
C GLN A 7 15.83 -4.46 9.23
N GLY A 8 16.36 -5.31 10.11
CA GLY A 8 15.57 -6.11 11.03
C GLY A 8 14.65 -5.25 11.91
N ALA A 9 15.21 -4.20 12.52
CA ALA A 9 14.45 -3.27 13.36
C ALA A 9 13.34 -2.54 12.57
N ILE A 10 13.63 -2.10 11.34
CA ILE A 10 12.62 -1.45 10.48
C ILE A 10 11.49 -2.43 10.14
N VAL A 11 11.83 -3.65 9.71
CA VAL A 11 10.85 -4.67 9.34
C VAL A 11 9.97 -5.03 10.52
N GLU A 12 10.56 -5.25 11.69
CA GLU A 12 9.83 -5.56 12.92
C GLU A 12 8.79 -4.47 13.24
N VAL A 13 9.20 -3.20 13.26
CA VAL A 13 8.31 -2.07 13.57
C VAL A 13 7.15 -1.99 12.57
N LEU A 14 7.42 -2.18 11.27
CA LEU A 14 6.39 -2.16 10.23
C LEU A 14 5.38 -3.30 10.42
N VAL A 15 5.85 -4.53 10.65
CA VAL A 15 4.98 -5.70 10.85
C VAL A 15 4.10 -5.54 12.09
N VAL A 16 4.70 -5.16 13.22
CA VAL A 16 3.98 -4.99 14.49
C VAL A 16 2.91 -3.91 14.38
N LYS A 17 3.22 -2.77 13.77
CA LYS A 17 2.26 -1.67 13.59
C LYS A 17 1.13 -2.05 12.63
N THR A 18 1.44 -2.74 11.54
CA THR A 18 0.44 -3.23 10.58
C THR A 18 -0.56 -4.17 11.25
N LEU A 19 -0.08 -5.18 11.99
CA LEU A 19 -0.98 -6.11 12.69
C LEU A 19 -1.81 -5.41 13.77
N ARG A 20 -1.21 -4.47 14.51
CA ARG A 20 -1.93 -3.69 15.53
C ARG A 20 -3.13 -2.96 14.92
N VAL A 21 -2.94 -2.28 13.79
CA VAL A 21 -4.02 -1.55 13.10
C VAL A 21 -5.01 -2.51 12.48
N ALA A 22 -4.56 -3.63 11.91
CA ALA A 22 -5.45 -4.63 11.32
C ALA A 22 -6.44 -5.20 12.36
N ARG A 23 -5.94 -5.58 13.55
CA ARG A 23 -6.77 -6.05 14.67
C ARG A 23 -7.75 -4.98 15.15
N ARG A 24 -7.26 -3.75 15.36
CA ARG A 24 -8.09 -2.63 15.82
C ARG A 24 -9.21 -2.31 14.83
N SER A 25 -8.92 -2.39 13.54
CA SER A 25 -9.86 -2.07 12.45
C SER A 25 -10.72 -3.26 12.03
N ARG A 26 -10.44 -4.46 12.57
CA ARG A 26 -11.15 -5.72 12.27
C ARG A 26 -11.24 -6.02 10.78
N VAL A 27 -10.17 -5.74 10.04
CA VAL A 27 -10.07 -6.05 8.60
C VAL A 27 -9.64 -7.49 8.40
N SER A 28 -10.04 -8.08 7.27
CA SER A 28 -9.58 -9.42 6.86
C SER A 28 -8.35 -9.38 5.96
N TRP A 29 -8.06 -8.22 5.36
CA TRP A 29 -7.02 -8.05 4.35
C TRP A 29 -5.97 -7.04 4.79
N VAL A 30 -4.71 -7.38 4.49
CA VAL A 30 -3.56 -6.48 4.59
C VAL A 30 -2.97 -6.32 3.20
N THR A 31 -2.71 -5.07 2.81
CA THR A 31 -1.99 -4.71 1.60
C THR A 31 -0.82 -3.80 1.95
N ALA A 32 0.27 -3.87 1.18
CA ALA A 32 1.37 -2.92 1.29
C ALA A 32 1.84 -2.50 -0.11
N SER A 33 2.18 -1.23 -0.26
CA SER A 33 2.68 -0.61 -1.50
C SER A 33 3.90 0.26 -1.23
N GLY A 34 4.53 0.75 -2.30
CA GLY A 34 5.76 1.56 -2.24
C GLY A 34 7.03 0.72 -2.35
N GLY A 35 8.13 1.35 -2.76
CA GLY A 35 9.38 0.66 -3.10
C GLY A 35 9.98 -0.19 -1.97
N VAL A 36 9.76 0.20 -0.71
CA VAL A 36 10.20 -0.58 0.48
C VAL A 36 9.59 -1.99 0.50
N THR A 37 8.41 -2.17 -0.07
CA THR A 37 7.75 -3.49 -0.16
C THR A 37 8.45 -4.44 -1.13
N CYS A 38 9.43 -3.99 -1.93
CA CYS A 38 10.31 -4.89 -2.68
C CYS A 38 11.27 -5.68 -1.78
N ASN A 39 11.47 -5.25 -0.53
CA ASN A 39 12.35 -5.91 0.43
C ASN A 39 11.86 -7.33 0.75
N GLN A 40 12.71 -8.32 0.53
CA GLN A 40 12.34 -9.73 0.67
C GLN A 40 12.06 -10.11 2.12
N SER A 41 12.83 -9.59 3.07
CA SER A 41 12.62 -9.84 4.49
C SER A 41 11.26 -9.28 4.93
N LEU A 42 10.91 -8.05 4.55
CA LEU A 42 9.61 -7.46 4.86
C LEU A 42 8.45 -8.31 4.33
N ARG A 43 8.52 -8.77 3.07
CA ARG A 43 7.49 -9.63 2.47
C ARG A 43 7.31 -10.93 3.24
N ARG A 44 8.42 -11.58 3.61
CA ARG A 44 8.41 -12.83 4.37
C ARG A 44 7.79 -12.64 5.75
N GLU A 45 8.24 -11.63 6.50
CA GLU A 45 7.76 -11.39 7.86
C GLU A 45 6.28 -10.98 7.86
N LEU A 46 5.83 -10.13 6.93
CA LEU A 46 4.40 -9.81 6.79
C LEU A 46 3.57 -11.04 6.45
N ALA A 47 4.04 -11.92 5.56
CA ALA A 47 3.30 -13.12 5.17
C ALA A 47 3.11 -14.07 6.37
N ALA A 48 4.19 -14.35 7.10
CA ALA A 48 4.15 -15.19 8.29
C ALA A 48 3.24 -14.58 9.38
N ALA A 49 3.39 -13.28 9.65
CA ALA A 49 2.64 -12.58 10.67
C ALA A 49 1.14 -12.46 10.34
N CYS A 50 0.78 -12.21 9.08
CA CYS A 50 -0.62 -12.21 8.65
C CYS A 50 -1.23 -13.61 8.73
N ALA A 51 -0.51 -14.65 8.29
CA ALA A 51 -1.00 -16.02 8.36
C ALA A 51 -1.29 -16.47 9.81
N ALA A 52 -0.42 -16.12 10.75
CA ALA A 52 -0.60 -16.42 12.18
C ALA A 52 -1.85 -15.73 12.78
N GLU A 53 -2.28 -14.62 12.20
CA GLU A 53 -3.44 -13.82 12.64
C GLU A 53 -4.69 -14.07 11.79
N HIS A 54 -4.67 -15.07 10.90
CA HIS A 54 -5.74 -15.37 9.95
C HIS A 54 -6.11 -14.17 9.04
N LEU A 55 -5.14 -13.31 8.74
CA LEU A 55 -5.25 -12.19 7.80
C LEU A 55 -4.77 -12.60 6.41
N GLN A 56 -5.44 -12.10 5.38
CA GLN A 56 -5.03 -12.32 3.99
C GLN A 56 -4.10 -11.19 3.53
N LEU A 57 -2.85 -11.55 3.21
CA LEU A 57 -1.87 -10.61 2.67
C LEU A 57 -1.94 -10.57 1.15
N ARG A 58 -2.10 -9.38 0.57
CA ARG A 58 -2.03 -9.15 -0.88
C ARG A 58 -1.00 -8.10 -1.22
N LEU A 59 0.07 -8.54 -1.89
CA LEU A 59 1.15 -7.69 -2.36
C LEU A 59 1.21 -7.71 -3.87
N ALA A 60 1.52 -6.56 -4.47
CA ALA A 60 1.83 -6.50 -5.89
C ALA A 60 3.15 -7.23 -6.20
N GLU A 61 3.31 -7.63 -7.46
CA GLU A 61 4.60 -8.04 -7.98
C GLU A 61 5.62 -6.91 -7.83
N LYS A 62 6.90 -7.27 -7.65
CA LYS A 62 7.95 -6.28 -7.36
C LYS A 62 8.06 -5.18 -8.42
N VAL A 63 7.79 -5.51 -9.68
CA VAL A 63 7.82 -4.56 -10.81
C VAL A 63 6.77 -3.45 -10.68
N PHE A 64 5.72 -3.67 -9.90
CA PHE A 64 4.63 -2.70 -9.69
C PHE A 64 4.71 -1.99 -8.32
N CYS A 65 5.72 -2.25 -7.50
CA CYS A 65 5.82 -1.69 -6.15
C CYS A 65 6.40 -0.28 -6.11
N THR A 66 7.28 0.07 -7.04
CA THR A 66 7.80 1.42 -7.22
C THR A 66 6.88 2.23 -8.11
N ASP A 67 7.01 3.56 -8.08
CA ASP A 67 6.20 4.46 -8.90
C ASP A 67 6.28 4.07 -10.38
N ASN A 68 5.12 3.89 -11.00
CA ASN A 68 5.00 3.47 -12.39
C ASN A 68 3.74 4.06 -13.05
N ALA A 69 3.71 4.13 -14.37
CA ALA A 69 2.55 4.66 -15.10
C ALA A 69 1.32 3.74 -15.00
N ALA A 70 1.49 2.43 -14.77
CA ALA A 70 0.39 1.48 -14.73
C ALA A 70 -0.55 1.73 -13.53
N MET A 71 -0.02 2.08 -12.35
CA MET A 71 -0.86 2.44 -11.19
C MET A 71 -1.70 3.70 -11.45
N ILE A 72 -1.16 4.66 -12.22
CA ILE A 72 -1.89 5.87 -12.61
C ILE A 72 -2.97 5.54 -13.63
N GLY A 73 -2.66 4.70 -14.62
CA GLY A 73 -3.63 4.23 -15.61
C GLY A 73 -4.81 3.50 -14.98
N ILE A 74 -4.54 2.56 -14.05
CA ILE A 74 -5.60 1.84 -13.32
C ILE A 74 -6.43 2.79 -12.46
N LEU A 75 -5.81 3.77 -11.79
CA LEU A 75 -6.55 4.75 -11.00
C LEU A 75 -7.48 5.60 -11.89
N ALA A 76 -6.98 6.07 -13.04
CA ALA A 76 -7.75 6.86 -13.99
C ALA A 76 -8.93 6.05 -14.56
N GLU A 77 -8.68 4.80 -14.97
CA GLU A 77 -9.72 3.88 -15.43
C GLU A 77 -10.80 3.67 -14.37
N ARG A 78 -10.42 3.38 -13.13
CA ARG A 78 -11.38 3.21 -12.02
C ARG A 78 -12.19 4.47 -11.75
N LYS A 79 -11.58 5.66 -11.82
CA LYS A 79 -12.29 6.93 -11.64
C LYS A 79 -13.33 7.12 -12.74
N LEU A 80 -12.96 6.86 -14.00
CA LEU A 80 -13.86 6.95 -15.14
C LEU A 80 -15.01 5.94 -15.04
N ALA A 81 -14.72 4.69 -14.66
CA ALA A 81 -15.72 3.64 -14.47
C ALA A 81 -16.77 3.98 -13.39
N HIS A 82 -16.39 4.74 -12.36
CA HIS A 82 -17.31 5.25 -11.34
C HIS A 82 -17.97 6.58 -11.72
N GLY A 83 -17.83 7.04 -12.96
CA GLY A 83 -18.47 8.26 -13.45
C GLY A 83 -17.88 9.55 -12.90
N LEU A 84 -16.67 9.53 -12.33
CA LEU A 84 -16.00 10.77 -11.94
C LEU A 84 -15.63 11.55 -13.22
N PRO A 85 -15.87 12.87 -13.26
CA PRO A 85 -15.52 13.67 -14.41
C PRO A 85 -13.99 13.69 -14.60
N PRO A 86 -13.51 13.80 -15.85
CA PRO A 86 -12.09 13.99 -16.11
C PRO A 86 -11.61 15.30 -15.48
N THR A 87 -10.34 15.33 -15.08
CA THR A 87 -9.68 16.55 -14.63
C THR A 87 -9.65 17.57 -15.77
N ASP A 88 -9.88 18.84 -15.45
CA ASP A 88 -9.75 19.95 -16.40
C ASP A 88 -8.33 19.99 -16.99
N LEU A 89 -8.22 20.30 -18.29
CA LEU A 89 -6.95 20.47 -18.99
C LEU A 89 -6.14 21.66 -18.45
N CYS A 90 -6.82 22.64 -17.82
CA CYS A 90 -6.19 23.76 -17.14
C CYS A 90 -5.84 23.49 -15.67
N ALA A 91 -6.09 22.29 -15.16
CA ALA A 91 -5.73 21.94 -13.79
C ALA A 91 -4.22 21.95 -13.59
N ASP A 92 -3.78 22.54 -12.47
CA ASP A 92 -2.37 22.60 -12.09
C ASP A 92 -1.99 21.44 -11.15
N ILE A 93 -0.69 21.26 -10.93
CA ILE A 93 -0.18 20.28 -9.98
C ILE A 93 -0.54 20.68 -8.54
N ALA A 94 -0.75 19.67 -7.68
CA ALA A 94 -0.99 19.87 -6.26
C ALA A 94 0.14 19.22 -5.43
N PRO A 95 1.27 19.91 -5.20
CA PRO A 95 2.30 19.44 -4.27
C PRO A 95 1.71 19.28 -2.86
N GLY A 96 2.03 18.18 -2.19
CA GLY A 96 1.50 17.91 -0.83
C GLY A 96 0.03 17.47 -0.81
N TRP A 97 -0.49 16.96 -1.94
CA TRP A 97 -1.84 16.43 -1.99
C TRP A 97 -2.06 15.31 -0.98
N ALA A 98 -2.98 15.53 -0.05
CA ALA A 98 -3.26 14.60 1.03
C ALA A 98 -4.10 13.39 0.55
N LEU A 99 -3.74 12.20 1.00
CA LEU A 99 -4.41 10.94 0.64
C LEU A 99 -5.76 10.74 1.34
N ASP A 100 -6.06 11.50 2.39
CA ASP A 100 -7.26 11.38 3.21
C ASP A 100 -8.49 12.11 2.62
N GLN A 101 -8.32 12.82 1.50
CA GLN A 101 -9.44 13.41 0.79
C GLN A 101 -10.29 12.29 0.20
N ASN A 102 -11.53 12.16 0.69
CA ASN A 102 -12.56 11.16 0.36
C ASN A 102 -12.62 10.76 -1.13
N LEU A 103 -11.71 9.90 -1.57
CA LEU A 103 -11.90 9.01 -2.72
C LEU A 103 -12.57 7.75 -2.16
N VAL A 104 -13.80 7.91 -1.68
CA VAL A 104 -14.67 6.76 -1.44
C VAL A 104 -15.09 6.27 -2.83
N LEU A 105 -14.25 5.43 -3.43
CA LEU A 105 -14.68 4.52 -4.48
C LEU A 105 -15.50 3.46 -3.76
N SER A 106 -16.76 3.80 -3.44
CA SER A 106 -17.71 2.86 -2.87
C SER A 106 -17.84 1.68 -3.84
N GLN A 107 -17.50 0.48 -3.34
CA GLN A 107 -17.94 -0.77 -3.96
C GLN A 107 -19.46 -0.84 -4.00
#